data_AF-A0A259BK11-F1
#
_entry.id   AF-A0A259BK11-F1
#
_cell.length_a   1.000
_cell.length_b   1.000
_cell.length_c   1.000
_cell.angle_alpha   90.00
_cell.angle_beta   90.00
_cell.angle_gamma   90.00
#
_symmetry.space_group_name_H-M   'P 1'
#
loop_
_entity.id
_entity.type
_entity.pdbx_description
1 polymer ?
#
loop_
_entity_poly.entity_id
_entity_poly.type
_entity_poly.pdbx_seq_one_letter_code
_entity_poly.pdbx_strand_id
1 'polypeptide(L)'
;AETTQAEKKAFRVLRERLTIARRDVVKMIAAGLEEGVPGDWRGYRVAYEGLMARLPRSASKATVDAILSELNELRILVHKVLENFVKSQNQNANESHNERHKQNSNPDSKIESEQALRNKREGEAPGSDNLRMLPQRDLPLNIVLDACPEIRGLAVGEEIRTWRDLLATAQLARSYLGISPSAYQDACAAMGESQAATVIAAILQRTEHISSPGGYLRSLTKRAQEGKFSTWPMVMALLRAKLEQQRDGAGGVHGRSPPADGTDPLGNR
;
A
#
# COMPACT_ATOMS: atom_id res chain seq x y z
N ALA A 1 -19.96 26.38 29.27
CA ALA A 1 -19.85 26.63 27.82
C ALA A 1 -18.70 25.84 27.18
N GLU A 2 -17.55 25.71 27.84
CA GLU A 2 -16.38 24.98 27.30
C GLU A 2 -16.60 23.47 27.14
N THR A 3 -17.32 22.82 28.07
CA THR A 3 -17.61 21.37 28.04
C THR A 3 -18.43 20.96 26.81
N THR A 4 -19.46 21.75 26.46
CA THR A 4 -20.34 21.49 25.31
C THR A 4 -19.63 21.70 23.97
N GLN A 5 -18.63 22.58 23.91
CA GLN A 5 -17.83 22.78 22.70
C GLN A 5 -16.78 21.67 22.52
N ALA A 6 -16.18 21.20 23.62
CA ALA A 6 -15.26 20.05 23.61
C ALA A 6 -15.97 18.76 23.14
N GLU A 7 -17.18 18.51 23.60
CA GLU A 7 -17.98 17.35 23.18
C GLU A 7 -18.34 17.36 21.69
N LYS A 8 -18.74 18.53 21.16
CA LYS A 8 -19.00 18.72 19.73
C LYS A 8 -17.75 18.50 18.87
N LYS A 9 -16.59 19.00 19.32
CA LYS A 9 -15.30 18.76 18.64
C LYS A 9 -14.93 17.27 18.66
N ALA A 10 -15.05 16.60 19.80
CA ALA A 10 -14.78 15.17 19.92
C ALA A 10 -15.69 14.32 19.01
N PHE A 11 -16.98 14.68 18.94
CA PHE A 11 -17.91 14.00 18.04
C PHE A 11 -17.57 14.22 16.56
N ARG A 12 -17.11 15.42 16.20
CA ARG A 12 -16.63 15.71 14.83
C ARG A 12 -15.42 14.84 14.47
N VAL A 13 -14.41 14.77 15.33
CA VAL A 13 -13.22 13.93 15.13
C VAL A 13 -13.61 12.46 14.96
N LEU A 14 -14.57 11.98 15.76
CA LEU A 14 -15.05 10.60 15.66
C LEU A 14 -15.72 10.31 14.30
N ARG A 15 -16.53 11.25 13.79
CA ARG A 15 -17.13 11.13 12.45
C ARG A 15 -16.10 11.20 11.32
N GLU A 16 -15.08 12.04 11.46
CA GLU A 16 -13.96 12.11 10.51
C GLU A 16 -13.22 10.77 10.44
N ARG A 17 -12.88 10.19 11.61
CA ARG A 17 -12.26 8.85 11.71
C ARG A 17 -13.12 7.76 11.08
N LEU A 18 -14.42 7.75 11.35
CA LEU A 18 -15.36 6.81 10.73
C LEU A 18 -15.37 6.94 9.21
N THR A 19 -15.38 8.17 8.69
CA THR A 19 -15.40 8.40 7.24
C THR A 19 -14.12 7.87 6.58
N ILE A 20 -12.96 8.09 7.22
CA ILE A 20 -11.67 7.59 6.74
C ILE A 20 -11.65 6.06 6.77
N ALA A 21 -12.00 5.45 7.90
CA ALA A 21 -12.01 3.99 8.05
C ALA A 21 -12.96 3.32 7.03
N ARG A 22 -14.13 3.92 6.79
CA ARG A 22 -15.08 3.45 5.77
C ARG A 22 -14.45 3.45 4.38
N ARG A 23 -13.79 4.54 4.00
CA ARG A 23 -13.12 4.68 2.70
C ARG A 23 -12.00 3.66 2.55
N ASP A 24 -11.19 3.47 3.59
CA ASP A 24 -10.07 2.52 3.58
C ASP A 24 -10.56 1.08 3.41
N VAL A 25 -11.57 0.65 4.17
CA VAL A 25 -12.14 -0.71 4.05
C VAL A 25 -12.68 -0.97 2.65
N VAL A 26 -13.45 -0.03 2.09
CA VAL A 26 -13.99 -0.16 0.72
C VAL A 26 -12.86 -0.27 -0.30
N LYS A 27 -11.81 0.54 -0.16
CA LYS A 27 -10.64 0.49 -1.06
C LYS A 27 -9.86 -0.81 -0.94
N MET A 28 -9.65 -1.32 0.27
CA MET A 28 -8.95 -2.61 0.46
C MET A 28 -9.76 -3.78 -0.13
N ILE A 29 -11.09 -3.78 0.02
CA ILE A 29 -11.95 -4.80 -0.58
C ILE A 29 -11.92 -4.71 -2.11
N ALA A 30 -11.99 -3.50 -2.66
CA ALA A 30 -11.87 -3.28 -4.10
C ALA A 30 -10.52 -3.80 -4.63
N ALA A 31 -9.43 -3.45 -3.95
CA ALA A 31 -8.09 -3.89 -4.32
C ALA A 31 -7.94 -5.42 -4.27
N GLY A 32 -8.48 -6.08 -3.25
CA GLY A 32 -8.46 -7.54 -3.16
C GLY A 32 -9.18 -8.23 -4.33
N LEU A 33 -10.30 -7.67 -4.77
CA LEU A 33 -11.07 -8.17 -5.92
C LEU A 33 -10.36 -7.93 -7.26
N GLU A 34 -9.82 -6.72 -7.45
CA GLU A 34 -9.14 -6.33 -8.69
C GLU A 34 -7.86 -7.16 -8.91
N GLU A 35 -7.12 -7.43 -7.84
CA GLU A 35 -5.84 -8.15 -7.89
C GLU A 35 -6.01 -9.68 -7.81
N GLY A 36 -7.26 -10.17 -7.79
CA GLY A 36 -7.57 -11.60 -7.76
C GLY A 36 -7.03 -12.31 -6.51
N VAL A 37 -6.92 -11.59 -5.40
CA VAL A 37 -6.42 -12.15 -4.14
C VAL A 37 -7.38 -13.25 -3.66
N PRO A 38 -6.93 -14.45 -3.31
CA PRO A 38 -7.78 -15.45 -2.70
C PRO A 38 -8.28 -14.97 -1.33
N GLY A 39 -9.59 -14.84 -1.17
CA GLY A 39 -10.21 -14.38 0.08
C GLY A 39 -11.72 -14.24 -0.04
N ASP A 40 -12.41 -14.22 1.10
CA ASP A 40 -13.85 -14.02 1.16
C ASP A 40 -14.23 -12.53 1.04
N TRP A 41 -13.90 -11.93 -0.10
CA TRP A 41 -14.20 -10.52 -0.40
C TRP A 41 -15.70 -10.21 -0.38
N ARG A 42 -16.52 -11.21 -0.73
CA ARG A 42 -17.97 -11.10 -0.66
C ARG A 42 -18.44 -11.05 0.80
N GLY A 43 -17.91 -11.90 1.67
CA GLY A 43 -18.15 -11.84 3.11
C GLY A 43 -17.70 -10.52 3.74
N TYR A 44 -16.51 -10.01 3.38
CA TYR A 44 -16.04 -8.71 3.85
C TYR A 44 -16.92 -7.55 3.40
N ARG A 45 -17.45 -7.62 2.16
CA ARG A 45 -18.42 -6.64 1.65
C ARG A 45 -19.73 -6.68 2.42
N VAL A 46 -20.29 -7.88 2.64
CA VAL A 46 -21.53 -8.06 3.40
C VAL A 46 -21.37 -7.59 4.85
N ALA A 47 -20.24 -7.91 5.50
CA ALA A 47 -19.92 -7.44 6.86
C ALA A 47 -19.85 -5.91 6.92
N TYR A 48 -19.19 -5.28 5.93
CA TYR A 48 -19.17 -3.82 5.80
C TYR A 48 -20.57 -3.23 5.63
N GLU A 49 -21.38 -3.78 4.72
CA GLU A 49 -22.75 -3.32 4.48
C GLU A 49 -23.62 -3.45 5.73
N GLY A 50 -23.49 -4.54 6.48
CA GLY A 50 -24.18 -4.74 7.77
C GLY A 50 -23.75 -3.74 8.85
N LEU A 51 -22.46 -3.38 8.91
CA LEU A 51 -21.97 -2.30 9.78
C LEU A 51 -22.57 -0.95 9.40
N MET A 52 -22.66 -0.67 8.10
CA MET A 52 -23.18 0.61 7.60
C MET A 52 -24.70 0.72 7.73
N ALA A 53 -25.44 -0.39 7.57
CA ALA A 53 -26.88 -0.44 7.76
C ALA A 53 -27.31 -0.11 9.20
N ARG A 54 -26.46 -0.45 10.18
CA ARG A 54 -26.68 -0.12 11.60
C ARG A 54 -26.45 1.35 11.94
N LEU A 55 -25.94 2.17 11.01
CA LEU A 55 -25.60 3.56 11.26
C LEU A 55 -26.82 4.46 11.04
N PRO A 56 -27.47 5.00 12.09
CA PRO A 56 -28.63 5.87 11.91
C PRO A 56 -28.20 7.24 11.37
N ARG A 57 -29.12 7.96 10.71
CA ARG A 57 -28.89 9.37 10.29
C ARG A 57 -28.56 10.31 11.46
N SER A 58 -29.07 10.01 12.66
CA SER A 58 -28.80 10.73 13.91
C SER A 58 -28.27 9.75 14.97
N ALA A 59 -27.02 9.34 14.82
CA ALA A 59 -26.37 8.37 15.72
C ALA A 59 -25.87 9.03 17.01
N SER A 60 -26.07 8.35 18.15
CA SER A 60 -25.43 8.74 19.41
C SER A 60 -23.90 8.55 19.34
N LYS A 61 -23.13 9.30 20.13
CA LYS A 61 -21.66 9.16 20.19
C LYS A 61 -21.23 7.72 20.49
N ALA A 62 -21.92 7.04 21.41
CA ALA A 62 -21.63 5.65 21.78
C ALA A 62 -21.86 4.67 20.62
N THR A 63 -22.93 4.88 19.84
CA THR A 63 -23.21 4.05 18.66
C THR A 63 -22.13 4.23 17.58
N VAL A 64 -21.69 5.48 17.34
CA VAL A 64 -20.62 5.77 16.37
C VAL A 64 -19.30 5.13 16.80
N ASP A 65 -18.98 5.18 18.08
CA ASP A 65 -17.74 4.64 18.64
C ASP A 65 -17.69 3.10 18.58
N ALA A 66 -18.82 2.44 18.89
CA ALA A 66 -18.97 1.00 18.76
C ALA A 66 -18.81 0.55 17.30
N ILE A 67 -19.50 1.21 16.36
CA ILE A 67 -19.37 0.88 14.93
C ILE A 67 -17.96 1.18 14.41
N LEU A 68 -17.31 2.25 14.88
CA LEU A 68 -15.94 2.57 14.51
C LEU A 68 -14.98 1.46 14.96
N SER A 69 -15.16 0.92 16.16
CA SER A 69 -14.36 -0.17 16.69
C SER A 69 -14.54 -1.44 15.85
N GLU A 70 -15.79 -1.86 15.59
CA GLU A 70 -16.07 -3.02 14.73
C GLU A 70 -15.56 -2.83 13.29
N LEU A 71 -15.64 -1.60 12.75
CA LEU A 71 -15.12 -1.28 11.43
C LEU A 71 -13.59 -1.35 11.39
N ASN A 72 -12.91 -0.97 12.47
CA ASN A 72 -11.46 -1.11 12.58
C ASN A 72 -11.03 -2.58 12.69
N GLU A 73 -11.81 -3.42 13.37
CA GLU A 73 -11.57 -4.87 13.37
C GLU A 73 -11.69 -5.45 11.96
N LEU A 74 -12.77 -5.11 11.24
CA LEU A 74 -12.92 -5.49 9.83
C LEU A 74 -11.74 -4.97 8.98
N ARG A 75 -11.31 -3.74 9.21
CA ARG A 75 -10.15 -3.14 8.53
C ARG A 75 -8.88 -3.97 8.77
N ILE A 76 -8.61 -4.38 9.99
CA ILE A 76 -7.44 -5.20 10.36
C ILE A 76 -7.51 -6.56 9.66
N LEU A 77 -8.68 -7.22 9.66
CA LEU A 77 -8.86 -8.51 9.00
C LEU A 77 -8.60 -8.43 7.50
N VAL A 78 -9.21 -7.46 6.81
CA VAL A 78 -9.03 -7.27 5.37
C VAL A 78 -7.57 -6.93 5.04
N HIS A 79 -6.94 -6.08 5.84
CA HIS A 79 -5.52 -5.76 5.71
C HIS A 79 -4.64 -7.01 5.84
N LYS A 80 -4.90 -7.85 6.85
CA LYS A 80 -4.16 -9.10 7.09
C LYS A 80 -4.31 -10.09 5.94
N VAL A 81 -5.47 -10.16 5.29
CA VAL A 81 -5.65 -11.01 4.09
C VAL A 81 -4.77 -10.52 2.94
N LEU A 82 -4.78 -9.22 2.67
CA LEU A 82 -3.91 -8.63 1.63
C LEU A 82 -2.44 -8.89 1.94
N GLU A 83 -2.02 -8.68 3.19
CA GLU A 83 -0.66 -8.91 3.65
C GLU A 83 -0.26 -10.40 3.56
N ASN A 84 -1.14 -11.32 3.96
CA ASN A 84 -0.89 -12.76 3.90
C ASN A 84 -0.79 -13.28 2.47
N PHE A 85 -1.61 -12.75 1.55
CA PHE A 85 -1.47 -13.10 0.15
C PHE A 85 -0.09 -12.73 -0.39
N VAL A 86 0.38 -11.52 -0.06
CA VAL A 86 1.74 -11.08 -0.40
C VAL A 86 2.79 -12.03 0.19
N LYS A 87 2.63 -12.45 1.45
CA LYS A 87 3.51 -13.46 2.09
C LYS A 87 3.49 -14.82 1.36
N SER A 88 2.31 -15.30 0.96
CA SER A 88 2.14 -16.62 0.33
C SER A 88 2.72 -16.70 -1.07
N GLN A 89 2.63 -15.63 -1.88
CA GLN A 89 3.28 -15.60 -3.19
C GLN A 89 4.81 -15.73 -3.07
N ASN A 90 5.40 -15.25 -1.98
CA ASN A 90 6.85 -15.40 -1.73
C ASN A 90 7.24 -16.83 -1.32
N GLN A 91 6.35 -17.60 -0.66
CA GLN A 91 6.64 -19.00 -0.30
C GLN A 91 6.56 -19.93 -1.52
N ASN A 92 5.62 -19.69 -2.45
CA ASN A 92 5.51 -20.46 -3.68
C ASN A 92 6.57 -20.08 -4.73
N ALA A 93 7.17 -18.88 -4.63
CA ALA A 93 8.26 -18.44 -5.50
C ALA A 93 9.63 -19.00 -5.09
N ASN A 94 9.72 -19.82 -4.04
CA ASN A 94 10.99 -20.34 -3.52
C ASN A 94 11.42 -21.71 -4.10
N GLU A 95 10.70 -22.25 -5.09
CA GLU A 95 11.05 -23.50 -5.80
C GLU A 95 11.04 -23.36 -7.32
N SER A 96 11.65 -22.31 -7.87
CA SER A 96 12.07 -22.34 -9.28
C SER A 96 13.45 -21.73 -9.44
N HIS A 97 14.46 -22.46 -8.98
CA HIS A 97 15.81 -22.31 -9.51
C HIS A 97 15.77 -22.66 -11.00
N ASN A 98 15.86 -21.65 -11.85
CA ASN A 98 16.59 -21.83 -13.09
C ASN A 98 17.34 -20.56 -13.45
N GLU A 99 18.61 -20.59 -13.09
CA GLU A 99 19.64 -19.70 -13.60
C GLU A 99 19.63 -19.77 -15.13
N ARG A 100 19.18 -18.70 -15.79
CA ARG A 100 19.61 -18.40 -17.16
C ARG A 100 20.02 -16.94 -17.25
N HIS A 101 21.31 -16.77 -16.96
CA HIS A 101 22.24 -15.85 -17.60
C HIS A 101 21.63 -15.23 -18.89
N LYS A 102 21.21 -13.97 -18.83
CA LYS A 102 20.91 -13.18 -20.03
C LYS A 102 22.10 -12.30 -20.33
N GLN A 103 22.96 -12.86 -21.17
CA GLN A 103 23.94 -12.15 -21.96
C GLN A 103 23.24 -11.11 -22.84
N ASN A 104 23.85 -9.93 -22.82
CA ASN A 104 23.54 -8.75 -23.61
C ASN A 104 23.83 -9.04 -25.10
N SER A 105 22.89 -8.73 -25.99
CA SER A 105 23.13 -8.42 -27.41
C SER A 105 21.86 -7.88 -28.06
N ASN A 106 21.91 -6.63 -28.53
CA ASN A 106 21.07 -6.13 -29.63
C ASN A 106 21.52 -6.82 -30.93
N PRO A 107 20.61 -7.09 -31.88
CA PRO A 107 20.44 -6.12 -32.98
C PRO A 107 19.00 -6.01 -33.56
N ASP A 108 18.82 -4.94 -34.32
CA ASP A 108 17.72 -4.53 -35.20
C ASP A 108 16.84 -5.64 -35.83
N SER A 109 15.52 -5.35 -35.91
CA SER A 109 14.75 -5.54 -37.14
C SER A 109 13.45 -4.70 -37.14
N LYS A 110 13.32 -3.91 -38.20
CA LYS A 110 12.11 -3.22 -38.68
C LYS A 110 10.96 -4.20 -38.93
N ILE A 111 9.72 -3.73 -38.82
CA ILE A 111 8.62 -3.91 -39.80
C ILE A 111 7.47 -2.92 -39.49
N GLU A 112 6.96 -2.32 -40.57
CA GLU A 112 5.87 -1.34 -40.68
C GLU A 112 4.44 -1.93 -40.58
N SER A 113 3.45 -1.01 -40.63
CA SER A 113 2.02 -1.20 -40.95
C SER A 113 1.11 -1.77 -39.86
N GLU A 114 -0.13 -1.30 -39.64
CA GLU A 114 -0.92 -0.22 -40.23
C GLU A 114 -2.12 0.06 -39.31
N GLN A 115 -2.61 1.29 -39.34
CA GLN A 115 -3.83 1.72 -38.66
C GLN A 115 -5.07 1.10 -39.32
N ALA A 116 -5.99 0.56 -38.53
CA ALA A 116 -7.36 0.33 -38.98
C ALA A 116 -8.36 0.64 -37.86
N LEU A 117 -8.94 1.84 -37.96
CA LEU A 117 -10.24 2.23 -37.44
C LEU A 117 -11.32 1.23 -37.88
N ARG A 118 -12.15 0.74 -36.94
CA ARG A 118 -13.58 0.53 -37.22
C ARG A 118 -14.44 0.44 -35.95
N ASN A 119 -15.32 1.43 -35.82
CA ASN A 119 -16.47 1.46 -34.92
C ASN A 119 -17.54 0.40 -35.29
N LYS A 120 -18.19 -0.16 -34.27
CA LYS A 120 -19.66 -0.24 -34.04
C LYS A 120 -19.90 -1.05 -32.74
N ARG A 121 -20.50 -0.43 -31.71
CA ARG A 121 -21.93 -0.48 -31.31
C ARG A 121 -22.47 -1.91 -31.17
N GLU A 122 -23.29 -2.31 -30.21
CA GLU A 122 -23.96 -1.79 -29.00
C GLU A 122 -24.57 -3.06 -28.39
N GLY A 123 -24.64 -3.17 -27.07
CA GLY A 123 -25.17 -4.36 -26.38
C GLY A 123 -25.37 -4.07 -24.91
N GLU A 124 -26.53 -3.52 -24.60
CA GLU A 124 -26.96 -2.98 -23.31
C GLU A 124 -27.33 -4.10 -22.33
N ALA A 125 -26.84 -3.98 -21.09
CA ALA A 125 -27.39 -4.63 -19.91
C ALA A 125 -27.39 -3.59 -18.76
N PRO A 126 -28.53 -3.31 -18.11
CA PRO A 126 -28.63 -2.24 -17.14
C PRO A 126 -28.20 -2.75 -15.76
N GLY A 127 -27.06 -2.26 -15.25
CA GLY A 127 -26.66 -2.56 -13.89
C GLY A 127 -25.17 -2.38 -13.61
N SER A 128 -24.68 -1.14 -13.59
CA SER A 128 -23.42 -0.77 -12.90
C SER A 128 -23.10 0.73 -12.97
N ASP A 129 -24.11 1.61 -13.06
CA ASP A 129 -23.84 3.05 -13.21
C ASP A 129 -23.38 3.76 -11.92
N ASN A 130 -23.21 3.01 -10.83
CA ASN A 130 -22.63 3.51 -9.57
C ASN A 130 -21.15 3.11 -9.36
N LEU A 131 -20.55 2.36 -10.29
CA LEU A 131 -19.13 1.95 -10.20
C LEU A 131 -18.18 2.86 -11.01
N ARG A 132 -18.72 3.73 -11.88
CA ARG A 132 -17.95 4.65 -12.74
C ARG A 132 -17.48 5.94 -12.04
N MET A 133 -17.80 6.11 -10.76
CA MET A 133 -17.40 7.26 -9.93
C MET A 133 -16.42 6.90 -8.80
N LEU A 134 -15.80 5.72 -8.82
CA LEU A 134 -14.69 5.43 -7.92
C LEU A 134 -13.50 6.34 -8.29
N PRO A 135 -13.00 7.18 -7.36
CA PRO A 135 -11.79 7.97 -7.60
C PRO A 135 -10.66 7.00 -7.97
N GLN A 136 -10.13 7.19 -9.16
CA GLN A 136 -9.03 6.47 -9.80
C GLN A 136 -7.99 5.93 -8.79
N ARG A 137 -7.80 4.61 -8.74
CA ARG A 137 -6.53 3.90 -8.44
C ARG A 137 -5.75 4.26 -7.17
N ASP A 138 -6.38 4.83 -6.15
CA ASP A 138 -5.69 5.20 -4.93
C ASP A 138 -5.71 4.09 -3.88
N LEU A 139 -4.53 3.54 -3.58
CA LEU A 139 -4.24 2.72 -2.39
C LEU A 139 -4.82 3.35 -1.10
N PRO A 140 -5.20 2.56 -0.10
CA PRO A 140 -5.56 3.07 1.22
C PRO A 140 -4.30 3.45 2.01
N LEU A 141 -4.40 4.46 2.89
CA LEU A 141 -3.25 5.10 3.53
C LEU A 141 -2.44 4.13 4.40
N ASN A 142 -3.12 3.23 5.10
CA ASN A 142 -2.48 2.24 5.97
C ASN A 142 -1.55 1.30 5.19
N ILE A 143 -1.94 0.84 4.00
CA ILE A 143 -1.10 -0.04 3.18
C ILE A 143 0.18 0.70 2.78
N VAL A 144 0.08 1.98 2.42
CA VAL A 144 1.24 2.81 2.08
C VAL A 144 2.16 3.00 3.29
N LEU A 145 1.59 3.33 4.46
CA LEU A 145 2.35 3.55 5.69
C LEU A 145 2.98 2.28 6.27
N ASP A 146 2.43 1.11 5.96
CA ASP A 146 3.04 -0.17 6.35
C ASP A 146 4.19 -0.54 5.41
N ALA A 147 4.02 -0.27 4.11
CA ALA A 147 5.06 -0.49 3.11
C ALA A 147 6.25 0.49 3.22
N CYS A 148 6.00 1.72 3.69
CA CYS A 148 6.98 2.78 3.78
C CYS A 148 7.15 3.28 5.23
N PRO A 149 7.70 2.47 6.16
CA PRO A 149 7.91 2.91 7.53
C PRO A 149 8.83 4.15 7.66
N GLU A 150 9.83 4.32 6.78
CA GLU A 150 10.80 5.43 6.86
C GLU A 150 10.15 6.82 6.80
N ILE A 151 9.03 6.96 6.09
CA ILE A 151 8.31 8.24 5.98
C ILE A 151 7.78 8.70 7.34
N ARG A 152 7.56 7.79 8.29
CA ARG A 152 7.07 8.12 9.63
C ARG A 152 8.12 8.88 10.45
N GLY A 153 9.41 8.62 10.22
CA GLY A 153 10.51 9.31 10.89
C GLY A 153 10.66 10.78 10.50
N LEU A 154 10.08 11.20 9.36
CA LEU A 154 10.09 12.58 8.89
C LEU A 154 8.83 13.37 9.30
N ALA A 155 7.88 12.74 10.00
CA ALA A 155 6.65 13.42 10.42
C ALA A 155 6.97 14.47 11.51
N VAL A 156 6.50 15.70 11.32
CA VAL A 156 6.72 16.83 12.25
C VAL A 156 5.75 16.79 13.45
N GLY A 157 4.88 15.78 13.55
CA GLY A 157 3.92 15.59 14.65
C GLY A 157 3.89 14.14 15.14
N GLU A 158 2.93 13.80 16.03
CA GLU A 158 2.91 12.48 16.69
C GLU A 158 2.71 11.30 15.73
N GLU A 159 1.95 11.46 14.64
CA GLU A 159 1.67 10.34 13.73
C GLU A 159 1.00 10.77 12.40
N ILE A 160 1.31 10.09 11.30
CA ILE A 160 0.61 10.28 10.01
C ILE A 160 -0.73 9.54 10.06
N ARG A 161 -1.84 10.28 10.16
CA ARG A 161 -3.19 9.69 10.31
C ARG A 161 -4.10 9.96 9.12
N THR A 162 -3.78 10.97 8.33
CA THR A 162 -4.56 11.38 7.16
C THR A 162 -3.69 11.54 5.92
N TRP A 163 -4.32 11.54 4.74
CA TRP A 163 -3.63 11.84 3.49
C TRP A 163 -3.01 13.24 3.47
N ARG A 164 -3.61 14.19 4.18
CA ARG A 164 -3.07 15.55 4.32
C ARG A 164 -1.76 15.53 5.10
N ASP A 165 -1.68 14.72 6.16
CA ASP A 165 -0.45 14.54 6.93
C ASP A 165 0.63 13.89 6.07
N LEU A 166 0.27 12.85 5.29
CA LEU A 166 1.20 12.22 4.38
C LEU A 166 1.70 13.19 3.30
N LEU A 167 0.83 14.04 2.73
CA LEU A 167 1.21 15.05 1.76
C LEU A 167 2.18 16.08 2.33
N ALA A 168 1.97 16.51 3.58
CA ALA A 168 2.87 17.43 4.26
C ALA A 168 4.24 16.78 4.50
N THR A 169 4.26 15.53 4.98
CA THR A 169 5.50 14.78 5.19
C THR A 169 6.22 14.47 3.87
N ALA A 170 5.49 14.17 2.80
CA ALA A 170 6.04 13.94 1.47
C ALA A 170 6.75 15.19 0.92
N GLN A 171 6.29 16.41 1.25
CA GLN A 171 7.02 17.63 0.88
C GLN A 171 8.39 17.74 1.56
N LEU A 172 8.51 17.28 2.81
CA LEU A 172 9.78 17.24 3.54
C LEU A 172 10.69 16.14 2.99
N ALA A 173 10.13 14.96 2.74
CA ALA A 173 10.85 13.86 2.11
C ALA A 173 11.35 14.24 0.71
N ARG A 174 10.57 15.00 -0.07
CA ARG A 174 10.99 15.56 -1.37
C ARG A 174 12.27 16.38 -1.25
N SER A 175 12.34 17.30 -0.28
CA SER A 175 13.56 18.10 -0.04
C SER A 175 14.72 17.24 0.41
N TYR A 176 14.48 16.27 1.29
CA TYR A 176 15.49 15.33 1.76
C TYR A 176 16.07 14.48 0.61
N LEU A 177 15.24 14.08 -0.34
CA LEU A 177 15.60 13.30 -1.53
C LEU A 177 16.23 14.13 -2.67
N GLY A 178 16.39 15.45 -2.50
CA GLY A 178 16.90 16.33 -3.55
C GLY A 178 15.98 16.46 -4.77
N ILE A 179 14.68 16.14 -4.62
CA ILE A 179 13.70 16.23 -5.70
C ILE A 179 13.24 17.69 -5.83
N SER A 180 13.29 18.27 -7.03
CA SER A 180 12.89 19.67 -7.22
C SER A 180 11.38 19.87 -7.01
N PRO A 181 10.92 21.06 -6.56
CA PRO A 181 9.49 21.35 -6.43
C PRO A 181 8.73 21.15 -7.74
N SER A 182 9.34 21.54 -8.87
CA SER A 182 8.77 21.36 -10.21
C SER A 182 8.54 19.89 -10.56
N ALA A 183 9.50 19.00 -10.30
CA ALA A 183 9.35 17.58 -10.57
C ALA A 183 8.19 16.95 -9.79
N TYR A 184 7.99 17.38 -8.56
CA TYR A 184 6.88 16.91 -7.72
C TYR A 184 5.54 17.49 -8.18
N GLN A 185 5.48 18.76 -8.59
CA GLN A 185 4.28 19.35 -9.17
C GLN A 185 3.86 18.65 -10.46
N ASP A 186 4.82 18.35 -11.34
CA ASP A 186 4.58 17.57 -12.57
C ASP A 186 4.01 16.18 -12.24
N ALA A 187 4.55 15.52 -11.21
CA ALA A 187 4.05 14.25 -10.73
C ALA A 187 2.61 14.37 -10.22
N CYS A 188 2.31 15.32 -9.32
CA CYS A 188 0.95 15.56 -8.83
C CYS A 188 -0.04 15.82 -9.96
N ALA A 189 0.36 16.59 -10.99
CA ALA A 189 -0.48 16.87 -12.15
C ALA A 189 -0.77 15.61 -12.99
N ALA A 190 0.18 14.68 -13.08
CA ALA A 190 0.06 13.48 -13.89
C ALA A 190 -0.68 12.31 -13.18
N MET A 191 -0.41 12.07 -11.90
CA MET A 191 -0.93 10.89 -11.17
C MET A 191 -1.84 11.24 -9.98
N GLY A 192 -2.01 12.53 -9.68
CA GLY A 192 -2.73 12.99 -8.49
C GLY A 192 -1.86 13.07 -7.25
N GLU A 193 -2.27 13.91 -6.29
CA GLU A 193 -1.51 14.22 -5.08
C GLU A 193 -1.27 12.97 -4.21
N SER A 194 -2.29 12.14 -4.00
CA SER A 194 -2.19 10.93 -3.18
C SER A 194 -1.19 9.92 -3.75
N GLN A 195 -1.20 9.69 -5.06
CA GLN A 195 -0.24 8.78 -5.70
C GLN A 195 1.17 9.37 -5.72
N ALA A 196 1.32 10.67 -5.99
CA ALA A 196 2.62 11.33 -5.93
C ALA A 196 3.23 11.25 -4.53
N ALA A 197 2.45 11.49 -3.47
CA ALA A 197 2.89 11.32 -2.10
C ALA A 197 3.30 9.88 -1.78
N THR A 198 2.55 8.90 -2.29
CA THR A 198 2.87 7.47 -2.18
C THR A 198 4.19 7.14 -2.85
N VAL A 199 4.44 7.69 -4.06
CA VAL A 199 5.71 7.51 -4.77
C VAL A 199 6.88 8.12 -4.00
N ILE A 200 6.71 9.33 -3.43
CA ILE A 200 7.77 9.93 -2.61
C ILE A 200 8.09 9.07 -1.39
N ALA A 201 7.07 8.57 -0.69
CA ALA A 201 7.27 7.66 0.45
C ALA A 201 7.98 6.37 0.02
N ALA A 202 7.61 5.82 -1.14
CA ALA A 202 8.22 4.61 -1.69
C ALA A 202 9.68 4.82 -2.13
N ILE A 203 10.00 5.97 -2.72
CA ILE A 203 11.36 6.35 -3.09
C ILE A 203 12.21 6.54 -1.84
N LEU A 204 11.67 7.19 -0.80
CA LEU A 204 12.35 7.33 0.49
C LEU A 204 12.70 5.98 1.10
N GLN A 205 11.77 5.02 1.06
CA GLN A 205 11.99 3.67 1.58
C GLN A 205 13.09 2.90 0.82
N ARG A 206 13.42 3.31 -0.41
CA ARG A 206 14.42 2.68 -1.30
C ARG A 206 15.55 3.63 -1.70
N THR A 207 15.84 4.64 -0.88
CA THR A 207 16.90 5.62 -1.16
C THR A 207 18.23 4.98 -1.53
N GLU A 208 18.61 3.90 -0.83
CA GLU A 208 19.87 3.19 -1.05
C GLU A 208 19.95 2.47 -2.41
N HIS A 209 18.80 2.15 -3.01
CA HIS A 209 18.72 1.45 -4.30
C HIS A 209 18.39 2.38 -5.48
N ILE A 210 18.18 3.67 -5.23
CA ILE A 210 17.78 4.65 -6.26
C ILE A 210 18.86 5.74 -6.36
N SER A 211 19.69 5.66 -7.39
CA SER A 211 20.80 6.60 -7.61
C SER A 211 20.34 8.04 -7.88
N SER A 212 19.16 8.22 -8.50
CA SER A 212 18.59 9.55 -8.78
C SER A 212 17.08 9.60 -8.48
N PRO A 213 16.70 9.98 -7.25
CA PRO A 213 15.29 10.10 -6.85
C PRO A 213 14.46 11.00 -7.78
N GLY A 214 15.01 12.14 -8.18
CA GLY A 214 14.33 13.10 -9.07
C GLY A 214 14.16 12.59 -10.50
N GLY A 215 15.19 11.95 -11.06
CA GLY A 215 15.11 11.34 -12.39
C GLY A 215 14.12 10.18 -12.43
N TYR A 216 14.12 9.36 -11.37
CA TYR A 216 13.17 8.25 -11.24
C TYR A 216 11.73 8.76 -11.15
N LEU A 217 11.44 9.78 -10.32
CA LEU A 217 10.11 10.40 -10.25
C LEU A 217 9.64 10.89 -11.63
N ARG A 218 10.49 11.59 -12.39
CA ARG A 218 10.13 12.06 -13.75
C ARG A 218 9.79 10.91 -14.71
N SER A 219 10.50 9.78 -14.62
CA SER A 219 10.19 8.59 -15.43
C SER A 219 8.81 8.01 -15.09
N LEU A 220 8.44 8.02 -13.80
CA LEU A 220 7.12 7.58 -13.34
C LEU A 220 6.02 8.56 -13.75
N THR A 221 6.29 9.86 -13.68
CA THR A 221 5.40 10.91 -14.18
C THR A 221 5.07 10.70 -15.66
N LYS A 222 6.08 10.43 -16.50
CA LYS A 222 5.85 10.15 -17.93
C LYS A 222 4.97 8.92 -18.14
N ARG A 223 5.22 7.84 -17.39
CA ARG A 223 4.37 6.63 -17.44
C ARG A 223 2.95 6.89 -16.96
N ALA A 224 2.76 7.78 -16.00
CA ALA A 224 1.43 8.18 -15.52
C ALA A 224 0.66 8.99 -16.56
N GLN A 225 1.33 9.91 -17.28
CA GLN A 225 0.75 10.63 -18.41
C GLN A 225 0.28 9.69 -19.54
N GLU A 226 0.97 8.56 -19.72
CA GLU A 226 0.58 7.51 -20.67
C GLU A 226 -0.51 6.55 -20.13
N GLY A 227 -0.99 6.73 -18.90
CA GLY A 227 -1.96 5.84 -18.24
C GLY A 227 -1.41 4.46 -17.83
N LYS A 228 -0.09 4.26 -17.91
CA LYS A 228 0.63 3.00 -17.65
C LYS A 228 1.31 2.96 -16.27
N PHE A 229 0.79 3.74 -15.33
CA PHE A 229 1.30 3.83 -13.97
C PHE A 229 0.27 3.34 -12.95
N SER A 230 0.77 2.65 -11.93
CA SER A 230 0.05 2.29 -10.72
C SER A 230 1.05 2.25 -9.57
N THR A 231 0.64 2.78 -8.42
CA THR A 231 1.41 2.71 -7.16
C THR A 231 1.38 1.32 -6.53
N TRP A 232 0.41 0.48 -6.93
CA TRP A 232 0.22 -0.85 -6.34
C TRP A 232 1.43 -1.77 -6.47
N PRO A 233 1.99 -2.05 -7.66
CA PRO A 233 3.15 -2.93 -7.78
C PRO A 233 4.37 -2.42 -7.01
N MET A 234 4.53 -1.09 -6.92
CA MET A 234 5.61 -0.46 -6.19
C MET A 234 5.47 -0.68 -4.67
N VAL A 235 4.29 -0.41 -4.12
CA VAL A 235 4.00 -0.59 -2.69
C VAL A 235 4.03 -2.07 -2.30
N MET A 236 3.54 -2.96 -3.16
CA MET A 236 3.64 -4.40 -2.93
C MET A 236 5.09 -4.89 -2.95
N ALA A 237 5.92 -4.39 -3.88
CA ALA A 237 7.34 -4.73 -3.89
C ALA A 237 8.06 -4.28 -2.61
N LEU A 238 7.63 -3.19 -1.99
CA LEU A 238 8.16 -2.72 -0.70
C LEU A 238 7.72 -3.61 0.46
N LEU A 239 6.43 -3.99 0.51
CA LEU A 239 5.94 -4.95 1.50
C LEU A 239 6.69 -6.28 1.40
N ARG A 240 6.95 -6.76 0.17
CA ARG A 240 7.76 -7.98 -0.07
C ARG A 240 9.17 -7.85 0.50
N ALA A 241 9.89 -6.78 0.16
CA ALA A 241 11.26 -6.56 0.64
C ALA A 241 11.33 -6.44 2.18
N LYS A 242 10.36 -5.76 2.81
CA LYS A 242 10.27 -5.66 4.27
C LYS A 242 10.10 -7.03 4.94
N LEU A 243 9.26 -7.89 4.35
CA LEU A 243 9.01 -9.23 4.87
C LEU A 243 10.25 -10.14 4.75
N GLU A 244 11.02 -10.01 3.67
CA GLU A 244 12.29 -10.72 3.49
C GLU A 244 13.29 -10.34 4.59
N GLN A 245 13.47 -9.03 4.85
CA GLN A 245 14.34 -8.54 5.91
C GLN A 245 13.92 -9.01 7.32
N GLN A 246 12.61 -9.12 7.58
CA GLN A 246 12.10 -9.66 8.86
C GLN A 246 12.38 -11.17 9.01
N ARG A 247 12.36 -11.93 7.92
CA ARG A 247 12.68 -13.36 7.94
C ARG A 247 14.17 -13.59 8.21
N ASP A 248 15.03 -12.81 7.56
CA ASP A 248 16.48 -12.93 7.70
C ASP A 248 16.97 -12.46 9.08
N GLY A 249 16.30 -11.46 9.68
CA GLY A 249 16.56 -11.01 11.06
C GLY A 249 16.14 -12.01 12.14
N ALA A 250 15.12 -12.85 11.88
CA ALA A 250 14.65 -13.87 12.82
C ALA A 250 15.47 -15.18 12.78
N GLY A 251 16.21 -15.43 11.69
CA GLY A 251 17.04 -16.64 11.50
C GLY A 251 18.48 -16.55 12.00
N GLY A 252 18.94 -15.39 12.49
CA GLY A 252 20.35 -15.13 12.83
C GLY A 252 20.82 -15.56 14.23
N VAL A 253 19.93 -16.11 15.07
CA VAL A 253 20.29 -16.60 16.41
C VAL A 253 19.99 -18.08 16.43
N HIS A 254 20.97 -18.95 16.16
CA HIS A 254 21.15 -20.31 16.71
C HIS A 254 22.34 -20.96 15.97
N GLY A 255 23.53 -20.87 16.56
CA GLY A 255 24.72 -21.51 15.99
C GLY A 255 26.05 -21.17 16.65
N ARG A 256 26.07 -20.91 17.97
CA ARG A 256 27.33 -20.96 18.74
C ARG A 256 27.26 -22.14 19.68
N SER A 257 27.64 -23.32 19.18
CA SER A 257 27.93 -24.46 20.04
C SER A 257 29.09 -24.10 20.96
N PRO A 258 28.97 -24.27 22.29
CA PRO A 258 30.10 -24.13 23.18
C PRO A 258 31.05 -25.33 23.00
N PRO A 259 32.37 -25.18 23.19
CA PRO A 259 33.26 -26.33 23.25
C PRO A 259 32.94 -27.10 24.54
N ALA A 260 32.55 -28.37 24.38
CA ALA A 260 32.41 -29.29 25.50
C ALA A 260 33.81 -29.67 26.00
N ASP A 261 34.17 -29.12 27.16
CA ASP A 261 35.20 -29.66 28.04
C ASP A 261 34.58 -30.82 28.83
N GLY A 262 35.29 -31.94 28.92
CA GLY A 262 34.75 -33.16 29.54
C GLY A 262 35.60 -34.40 29.31
N THR A 263 36.75 -34.44 29.98
CA THR A 263 37.27 -35.60 30.74
C THR A 263 36.84 -37.01 30.33
N ASP A 264 37.78 -37.78 29.77
CA ASP A 264 37.71 -39.25 29.73
C ASP A 264 38.28 -39.88 31.02
N PRO A 265 37.62 -40.89 31.61
CA PRO A 265 38.15 -41.64 32.75
C PRO A 265 39.00 -42.84 32.31
N LEU A 266 40.10 -43.04 33.03
CA LEU A 266 40.79 -44.30 33.36
C LEU A 266 40.40 -45.60 32.61
N GLY A 267 41.41 -46.24 32.00
CA GLY A 267 41.73 -47.63 32.39
C GLY A 267 41.92 -48.67 31.28
N ASN A 268 43.14 -49.22 31.26
CA ASN A 268 43.57 -50.58 30.88
C ASN A 268 44.12 -50.85 29.46
N ARG A 269 45.45 -50.85 29.35
CA ARG A 269 46.23 -52.10 29.26
C ARG A 269 47.69 -51.89 29.63
#